data_AF-A0A1F7S0H8-F1
#
_entry.id   AF-A0A1F7S0H8-F1
#
_cell.length_a   1.000
_cell.length_b   1.000
_cell.length_c   1.000
_cell.angle_alpha   90.00
_cell.angle_beta   90.00
_cell.angle_gamma   90.00
#
_symmetry.space_group_name_H-M   'P 1'
#
loop_
_entity.id
_entity.type
_entity.pdbx_description
1 polymer ?
#
loop_
_entity_poly.entity_id
_entity_poly.type
_entity_poly.pdbx_seq_one_letter_code
_entity_poly.pdbx_strand_id
1 'polypeptide(L)'
;MKAAKISHWSGIKSPYSYSHNLTENEEIMLEKLEDILPHGSGINGDWSFDILKNGNIVCHNTYEAMNERGYYCHFYDFSVTVKPLENDKFQWVKFSFKGNKERSCCGWGLQDYLSDTLSYSLE
;
A
#
# COMPACT_ATOMS: atom_id res chain seq x y z
N MET A 1 19.88 28.05 8.46
CA MET A 1 20.48 27.47 7.24
C MET A 1 19.40 27.42 6.17
N LYS A 2 19.69 27.91 4.96
CA LYS A 2 18.77 28.06 3.82
C LYS A 2 19.15 27.08 2.69
N ALA A 3 18.16 26.79 1.84
CA ALA A 3 18.18 26.03 0.56
C ALA A 3 17.94 24.50 0.74
N ALA A 4 17.17 23.83 -0.13
CA ALA A 4 17.01 24.05 -1.56
C ALA A 4 15.56 24.19 -2.06
N LYS A 5 15.36 25.15 -2.97
CA LYS A 5 14.28 25.15 -3.95
C LYS A 5 14.72 24.25 -5.10
N ILE A 6 13.90 23.29 -5.48
CA ILE A 6 14.02 22.61 -6.77
C ILE A 6 12.84 23.07 -7.61
N SER A 7 13.14 23.79 -8.68
CA SER A 7 12.20 24.14 -9.74
C SER A 7 12.77 23.65 -11.07
N HIS A 8 12.28 22.52 -11.56
CA HIS A 8 11.94 22.38 -12.98
C HIS A 8 10.94 21.25 -13.17
N TRP A 9 10.01 21.48 -14.10
CA TRP A 9 8.71 20.82 -14.23
C TRP A 9 8.69 20.07 -15.57
N SER A 10 8.45 18.75 -15.54
CA SER A 10 7.86 17.98 -16.65
C SER A 10 7.36 16.66 -16.05
N GLY A 11 6.04 16.45 -16.10
CA GLY A 11 5.28 15.43 -15.37
C GLY A 11 5.86 14.02 -15.52
N ILE A 12 5.84 13.18 -14.49
CA ILE A 12 4.75 12.85 -13.58
C ILE A 12 5.27 13.01 -12.15
N LYS A 13 4.58 13.76 -11.29
CA LYS A 13 4.83 13.61 -9.86
C LYS A 13 4.40 12.18 -9.55
N SER A 14 5.35 11.34 -9.16
CA SER A 14 5.03 10.15 -8.39
C SER A 14 4.00 10.58 -7.34
N PRO A 15 2.79 9.98 -7.29
CA PRO A 15 1.72 10.41 -6.39
C PRO A 15 2.08 10.19 -4.91
N TYR A 16 3.29 9.68 -4.63
CA TYR A 16 3.76 9.26 -3.33
C TYR A 16 4.37 10.41 -2.53
N SER A 17 3.94 10.52 -1.28
CA SER A 17 4.49 11.47 -0.31
C SER A 17 5.53 10.79 0.57
N TYR A 18 6.81 11.08 0.34
CA TYR A 18 7.90 10.57 1.17
C TYR A 18 8.30 11.60 2.23
N SER A 19 8.61 11.11 3.44
CA SER A 19 9.05 11.94 4.56
C SER A 19 10.50 12.46 4.43
N HIS A 20 11.25 11.92 3.46
CA HIS A 20 12.64 12.24 3.17
C HIS A 20 12.95 12.01 1.68
N ASN A 21 14.11 12.48 1.21
CA ASN A 21 14.58 12.11 -0.12
C ASN A 21 14.98 10.64 -0.10
N LEU A 22 14.36 9.83 -0.95
CA LEU A 22 14.70 8.43 -1.10
C LEU A 22 16.08 8.27 -1.73
N THR A 23 16.76 7.18 -1.37
CA THR A 23 17.91 6.69 -2.14
C THR A 23 17.42 5.96 -3.40
N GLU A 24 18.27 5.88 -4.43
CA GLU A 24 17.97 5.16 -5.68
C GLU A 24 17.56 3.69 -5.42
N ASN A 25 18.21 3.04 -4.45
CA ASN A 25 17.85 1.67 -4.05
C ASN A 25 16.47 1.59 -3.40
N GLU A 26 16.08 2.60 -2.62
CA GLU A 26 14.75 2.65 -2.02
C GLU A 26 13.68 2.90 -3.09
N GLU A 27 13.94 3.77 -4.07
CA GLU A 27 13.03 3.99 -5.20
C GLU A 27 12.78 2.69 -5.98
N ILE A 28 13.85 2.00 -6.40
CA ILE A 28 13.75 0.73 -7.14
C ILE A 28 12.98 -0.33 -6.32
N MET A 29 13.22 -0.39 -5.01
CA MET A 29 12.55 -1.33 -4.13
C MET A 29 11.04 -1.03 -4.00
N LEU A 30 10.66 0.24 -3.92
CA LEU A 30 9.26 0.65 -3.84
C LEU A 30 8.53 0.43 -5.17
N GLU A 31 9.18 0.69 -6.30
CA GLU A 31 8.64 0.36 -7.63
C GLU A 31 8.35 -1.14 -7.76
N LYS A 32 9.28 -2.00 -7.32
CA LYS A 32 9.05 -3.46 -7.29
C LYS A 32 7.88 -3.85 -6.40
N LEU A 33 7.71 -3.19 -5.26
CA LEU A 33 6.57 -3.43 -4.36
C LEU A 33 5.25 -3.04 -5.03
N GLU A 34 5.21 -1.90 -5.70
CA GLU A 34 4.03 -1.44 -6.42
C GLU A 34 3.60 -2.41 -7.54
N ASP A 35 4.58 -2.98 -8.26
CA ASP A 35 4.36 -3.95 -9.33
C ASP A 35 3.79 -5.29 -8.83
N ILE A 36 4.21 -5.76 -7.65
CA ILE A 36 3.75 -7.04 -7.10
C ILE A 36 2.45 -6.90 -6.30
N LEU A 37 2.24 -5.77 -5.62
CA LEU A 37 1.07 -5.59 -4.78
C LEU A 37 -0.22 -5.61 -5.62
N PRO A 38 -1.33 -6.16 -5.07
CA PRO A 38 -2.54 -6.38 -5.84
C PRO A 38 -3.23 -5.06 -6.19
N HIS A 39 -3.82 -5.04 -7.37
CA HIS A 39 -4.69 -3.97 -7.87
C HIS A 39 -6.01 -4.57 -8.37
N GLY A 40 -7.09 -3.80 -8.27
CA GLY A 40 -8.43 -4.20 -8.69
C GLY A 40 -9.16 -5.05 -7.64
N SER A 41 -10.32 -5.59 -8.03
CA SER A 41 -11.22 -6.35 -7.14
C SER A 41 -11.59 -5.62 -5.85
N GLY A 42 -11.65 -4.28 -5.91
CA GLY A 42 -11.90 -3.41 -4.76
C GLY A 42 -10.64 -2.78 -4.16
N ILE A 43 -9.43 -3.21 -4.53
CA ILE A 43 -8.17 -2.52 -4.20
C ILE A 43 -7.83 -1.60 -5.38
N ASN A 44 -8.59 -0.51 -5.52
CA ASN A 44 -8.52 0.36 -6.71
C ASN A 44 -7.67 1.63 -6.51
N GLY A 45 -7.23 1.89 -5.27
CA GLY A 45 -6.40 3.05 -4.96
C GLY A 45 -4.92 2.80 -5.27
N ASP A 46 -4.17 3.89 -5.45
CA ASP A 46 -2.71 3.85 -5.54
C ASP A 46 -2.10 3.42 -4.20
N TRP A 47 -1.10 2.56 -4.24
CA TRP A 47 -0.37 2.14 -3.04
C TRP A 47 0.50 3.29 -2.51
N SER A 48 0.48 3.53 -1.21
CA SER A 48 1.41 4.49 -0.57
C SER A 48 2.31 3.80 0.43
N PHE A 49 3.54 4.31 0.58
CA PHE A 49 4.60 3.61 1.29
C PHE A 49 5.26 4.47 2.36
N ASP A 50 5.42 3.90 3.55
CA ASP A 50 6.21 4.46 4.65
C ASP A 50 7.39 3.54 4.97
N ILE A 51 8.63 4.01 4.78
CA ILE A 51 9.84 3.31 5.23
C ILE A 51 10.07 3.60 6.72
N LEU A 52 10.02 2.56 7.53
CA LEU A 52 10.24 2.63 8.97
C LEU A 52 11.74 2.66 9.30
N LYS A 53 12.09 3.20 10.48
CA LYS A 53 13.48 3.30 10.94
C LYS A 53 14.22 1.96 11.05
N ASN A 54 13.49 0.84 11.12
CA ASN A 54 14.04 -0.51 11.17
C ASN A 54 14.19 -1.15 9.77
N GLY A 55 13.92 -0.41 8.70
CA GLY A 55 13.98 -0.88 7.32
C GLY A 55 12.73 -1.62 6.83
N ASN A 56 11.72 -1.82 7.67
CA ASN A 56 10.44 -2.36 7.21
C ASN A 56 9.68 -1.29 6.43
N ILE A 57 8.77 -1.74 5.56
CA ILE A 57 7.95 -0.86 4.73
C ILE A 57 6.50 -1.11 5.07
N VAL A 58 5.74 -0.05 5.32
CA VAL A 58 4.29 -0.10 5.48
C VAL A 58 3.66 0.33 4.17
N CYS A 59 2.94 -0.58 3.52
CA CYS A 59 2.22 -0.35 2.29
C CYS A 59 0.75 -0.13 2.64
N HIS A 60 0.18 0.99 2.22
CA HIS A 60 -1.18 1.43 2.55
C HIS A 60 -2.06 1.43 1.30
N ASN A 61 -3.31 0.99 1.47
CA ASN A 61 -4.35 1.11 0.44
C ASN A 61 -5.74 1.14 1.09
N THR A 62 -6.77 1.38 0.29
CA THR A 62 -8.17 1.41 0.69
C THR A 62 -8.97 0.43 -0.16
N TYR A 63 -9.71 -0.45 0.51
CA TYR A 63 -10.67 -1.33 -0.14
C TYR A 63 -11.99 -0.59 -0.38
N GLU A 64 -12.42 -0.51 -1.64
CA GLU A 64 -13.65 0.11 -2.10
C GLU A 64 -14.75 -0.95 -2.27
N ALA A 65 -15.58 -1.14 -1.25
CA ALA A 65 -16.64 -2.13 -1.31
C ALA A 65 -17.85 -1.62 -2.09
N MET A 66 -18.43 -2.49 -2.92
CA MET A 66 -19.69 -2.26 -3.62
C MET A 66 -20.84 -3.03 -2.96
N ASN A 67 -22.03 -2.44 -2.96
CA ASN A 67 -23.25 -3.15 -2.62
C ASN A 67 -23.76 -4.01 -3.80
N GLU A 68 -24.80 -4.79 -3.57
CA GLU A 68 -25.42 -5.68 -4.58
C GLU A 68 -25.95 -4.96 -5.83
N ARG A 69 -26.12 -3.63 -5.77
CA ARG A 69 -26.59 -2.81 -6.88
C ARG A 69 -25.42 -2.17 -7.66
N GLY A 70 -24.18 -2.50 -7.32
CA GLY A 70 -22.98 -1.99 -7.97
C GLY A 70 -22.58 -0.57 -7.56
N TYR A 71 -23.10 -0.04 -6.45
CA TYR A 71 -22.68 1.26 -5.91
C TYR A 71 -21.68 1.07 -4.77
N TYR A 72 -20.67 1.95 -4.70
CA TYR A 72 -19.76 1.99 -3.56
C TYR A 72 -20.53 2.25 -2.26
N CYS A 73 -20.41 1.32 -1.30
CA CYS A 73 -21.08 1.37 0.00
C CYS A 73 -20.13 1.83 1.11
N HIS A 74 -18.87 1.39 1.06
CA HIS A 74 -17.91 1.58 2.14
C HIS A 74 -16.48 1.59 1.62
N PHE A 75 -15.63 2.33 2.34
CA PHE A 75 -14.20 2.36 2.15
C PHE A 75 -13.52 1.86 3.43
N TYR A 76 -12.53 0.98 3.27
CA TYR A 76 -11.80 0.38 4.38
C TYR A 76 -10.30 0.53 4.18
N ASP A 77 -9.68 1.36 5.00
CA ASP A 77 -8.24 1.53 4.96
C ASP A 77 -7.56 0.31 5.58
N PHE A 78 -6.54 -0.18 4.91
CA PHE A 78 -5.71 -1.27 5.39
C PHE A 78 -4.24 -0.99 5.08
N SER A 79 -3.37 -1.75 5.74
CA SER A 79 -1.96 -1.76 5.41
C SER A 79 -1.34 -3.13 5.64
N VAL A 80 -0.29 -3.40 4.87
CA VAL A 80 0.61 -4.52 5.07
C VAL A 80 1.99 -3.99 5.38
N THR A 81 2.63 -4.54 6.40
CA THR A 81 4.04 -4.31 6.70
C THR A 81 4.84 -5.44 6.13
N VAL A 82 5.82 -5.12 5.30
CA VAL A 82 6.76 -6.07 4.72
C VAL A 82 8.19 -5.75 5.17
N LYS A 83 9.03 -6.78 5.18
CA LYS A 83 10.46 -6.68 5.41
C LYS A 83 11.18 -7.01 4.11
N PRO A 84 11.99 -6.09 3.57
CA PRO A 84 12.89 -6.40 2.46
C PRO A 84 13.89 -7.49 2.86
N LEU A 85 14.09 -8.45 1.98
CA LEU A 85 15.08 -9.53 2.09
C LEU A 85 16.12 -9.40 0.98
N GLU A 86 17.16 -10.24 1.05
CA GLU A 86 18.12 -10.39 -0.05
C GLU A 86 17.43 -10.92 -1.32
N ASN A 87 18.03 -10.63 -2.48
CA ASN A 87 17.54 -11.03 -3.81
C ASN A 87 16.14 -10.49 -4.15
N ASP A 88 15.86 -9.24 -3.77
CA ASP A 88 14.62 -8.53 -4.12
C ASP A 88 13.33 -9.22 -3.65
N LYS A 89 13.42 -10.00 -2.57
CA LYS A 89 12.25 -10.66 -1.96
C LYS A 89 11.69 -9.83 -0.82
N PHE A 90 10.40 -10.03 -0.54
CA PHE A 90 9.72 -9.39 0.57
C PHE A 90 9.12 -10.44 1.51
N GLN A 91 9.27 -10.22 2.81
CA GLN A 91 8.64 -11.06 3.82
C GLN A 91 7.46 -10.33 4.42
N TRP A 92 6.30 -10.99 4.48
CA TRP A 92 5.17 -10.51 5.26
C TRP A 92 5.52 -10.40 6.73
N VAL A 93 5.27 -9.24 7.33
CA VAL A 93 5.46 -9.03 8.77
C VAL A 93 4.11 -8.92 9.49
N LYS A 94 3.22 -8.07 8.98
CA LYS A 94 1.97 -7.74 9.67
C LYS A 94 0.92 -7.20 8.71
N PHE A 95 -0.33 -7.59 8.91
CA PHE A 95 -1.48 -6.90 8.35
C PHE A 95 -2.18 -6.06 9.40
N SER A 96 -2.64 -4.88 9.01
CA SER A 96 -3.39 -3.97 9.85
C SER A 96 -4.63 -3.48 9.10
N PHE A 97 -5.78 -3.64 9.71
CA PHE A 97 -7.05 -3.16 9.18
C PHE A 97 -7.58 -2.03 10.05
N LYS A 98 -7.90 -0.87 9.46
CA LYS A 98 -8.32 0.31 10.22
C LYS A 98 -9.84 0.39 10.26
N GLY A 99 -10.42 -0.19 11.32
CA GLY A 99 -11.82 0.05 11.70
C GLY A 99 -12.52 -1.18 12.26
N ASN A 100 -13.48 -0.95 13.17
CA ASN A 100 -14.35 -2.00 13.75
C ASN A 100 -15.46 -2.46 12.79
N LYS A 101 -15.17 -2.57 11.48
CA LYS A 101 -16.20 -2.69 10.45
C LYS A 101 -16.44 -4.11 9.91
N GLU A 102 -15.91 -5.15 10.54
CA GLU A 102 -16.23 -6.56 10.19
C GLU A 102 -17.73 -6.87 10.25
N ARG A 103 -18.52 -6.04 10.95
CA ARG A 103 -19.98 -6.18 11.07
C ARG A 103 -20.80 -5.31 10.12
N SER A 104 -20.15 -4.63 9.18
CA SER A 104 -20.86 -3.92 8.11
C SER A 104 -21.31 -4.91 7.02
N CYS A 105 -22.34 -4.56 6.26
CA CYS A 105 -22.88 -5.42 5.21
C CYS A 105 -21.85 -5.80 4.13
N CYS A 106 -20.80 -4.99 3.95
CA CYS A 106 -19.75 -5.20 2.96
C CYS A 106 -18.39 -5.57 3.60
N GLY A 107 -18.33 -5.87 4.91
CA GLY A 107 -17.07 -6.08 5.65
C GLY A 107 -16.85 -7.49 6.19
N TRP A 108 -17.85 -8.38 6.05
CA TRP A 108 -17.74 -9.76 6.54
C TRP A 108 -16.77 -10.57 5.67
N GLY A 109 -15.75 -11.18 6.30
CA GLY A 109 -14.70 -11.93 5.60
C GLY A 109 -13.69 -11.08 4.83
N LEU A 110 -13.81 -9.74 4.88
CA LEU A 110 -12.93 -8.83 4.14
C LEU A 110 -11.47 -8.93 4.61
N GLN A 111 -11.24 -9.09 5.91
CA GLN A 111 -9.90 -9.25 6.46
C GLN A 111 -9.20 -10.51 5.92
N ASP A 112 -9.91 -11.64 5.88
CA ASP A 112 -9.37 -12.90 5.34
C ASP A 112 -9.09 -12.76 3.84
N TYR A 113 -10.05 -12.21 3.09
CA TYR A 113 -9.88 -11.94 1.66
C TYR A 113 -8.65 -11.07 1.36
N LEU A 114 -8.48 -9.95 2.08
CA LEU A 114 -7.33 -9.07 1.91
C LEU A 114 -6.05 -9.77 2.32
N SER A 115 -6.06 -10.52 3.43
CA SER A 115 -4.90 -11.27 3.90
C SER A 115 -4.42 -12.30 2.88
N ASP A 116 -5.35 -13.08 2.31
CA ASP A 116 -5.04 -14.10 1.30
C ASP A 116 -4.54 -13.47 0.00
N THR A 117 -5.24 -12.43 -0.47
CA THR A 117 -4.87 -11.71 -1.71
C THR A 117 -3.46 -11.13 -1.62
N LEU A 118 -3.14 -10.48 -0.50
CA LEU A 118 -1.83 -9.89 -0.28
C LEU A 118 -0.75 -10.97 -0.06
N SER A 119 -1.09 -12.10 0.58
CA SER A 119 -0.11 -13.17 0.82
C SER A 119 0.31 -13.80 -0.50
N TYR A 120 -0.67 -14.08 -1.38
CA TYR A 120 -0.41 -14.61 -2.72
C TYR A 120 0.47 -13.69 -3.57
N SER A 121 0.30 -12.36 -3.45
CA SER A 121 1.12 -11.41 -4.20
C SER A 121 2.57 -11.29 -3.72
N LEU A 122 2.86 -11.73 -2.50
CA LEU A 122 4.18 -11.58 -1.87
C LEU A 122 5.00 -12.89 -1.86
N GLU A 123 4.48 -13.98 -2.41
CA GLU A 123 5.18 -15.27 -2.62
C GLU A 123 6.12 -15.23 -3.85
#